data_AF-A0A9X1CI90-F1
#
_entry.id   AF-A0A9X1CI90-F1
#
_cell.length_a   1.000
_cell.length_b   1.000
_cell.length_c   1.000
_cell.angle_alpha   90.00
_cell.angle_beta   90.00
_cell.angle_gamma   90.00
#
_symmetry.space_group_name_H-M   'P 1'
#
loop_
_entity.id
_entity.type
_entity.pdbx_description
1 polymer ?
#
loop_
_entity_poly.entity_id
_entity_poly.type
_entity_poly.pdbx_seq_one_letter_code
_entity_poly.pdbx_strand_id
1 'polypeptide(L)'
;MIKWKSLLIFVALLSIGSILVLRSNTLPTVRFFPLDEQSSIQEANTSLTLQAVTGADSYDIGWNINSSSDKSMYLRQDVSLLFDNGILRGVRSKWVQNTDRIQIDETVTSEDSSHFQSISFHHGENHSGGEVIKSVQAMTYDELYVIDSPATPIKAFKQPVTTFESEWKELLDRSSKQQLLFQWHLLIQYFQIDPENYLAIPLVDLYKYNNKPLPNMSQQETNELIGRLWEGLYKNYIIPATESSENQLESYIPLILIDKQNTHLYVLFELNGEREQLIQRIP
;
A
#
# COMPACT_ATOMS: atom_id res chain seq x y z
N MET A 1 -16.83 53.99 -19.45
CA MET A 1 -17.60 52.77 -19.10
C MET A 1 -16.88 51.47 -19.44
N ILE A 2 -16.27 51.32 -20.63
CA ILE A 2 -15.58 50.07 -21.06
C ILE A 2 -14.41 49.70 -20.13
N LYS A 3 -13.58 50.67 -19.72
CA LYS A 3 -12.40 50.42 -18.84
C LYS A 3 -12.75 49.83 -17.46
N TRP A 4 -13.90 50.18 -16.90
CA TRP A 4 -14.36 49.61 -15.61
C TRP A 4 -14.91 48.20 -15.76
N LYS A 5 -15.53 47.87 -16.91
CA LYS A 5 -15.95 46.49 -17.20
C LYS A 5 -14.76 45.56 -17.35
N SER A 6 -13.70 46.00 -18.03
CA SER A 6 -12.45 45.24 -18.16
C SER A 6 -11.75 45.00 -16.81
N LEU A 7 -11.73 46.02 -15.95
CA LEU A 7 -11.15 45.91 -14.60
C LEU A 7 -11.95 44.92 -13.72
N LEU A 8 -13.28 44.96 -13.77
CA LEU A 8 -14.14 44.04 -13.02
C LEU A 8 -13.97 42.58 -13.48
N ILE A 9 -13.85 42.34 -14.79
CA ILE A 9 -13.58 41.00 -15.34
C ILE A 9 -12.22 40.48 -14.86
N PHE A 10 -11.19 41.33 -14.87
CA PHE A 10 -9.86 40.95 -14.40
C PHE A 10 -9.84 40.59 -12.91
N VAL A 11 -10.51 41.39 -12.07
CA VAL A 11 -10.64 41.10 -10.63
C VAL A 11 -11.44 39.81 -10.40
N ALA A 12 -12.51 39.57 -11.16
CA ALA A 12 -13.27 38.32 -11.08
C ALA A 12 -12.42 37.10 -11.46
N LEU A 13 -11.64 37.17 -12.54
CA LEU A 13 -10.74 36.10 -12.97
C LEU A 13 -9.64 35.83 -11.94
N LEU A 14 -9.05 36.88 -11.36
CA LEU A 14 -8.08 36.74 -10.26
C LEU A 14 -8.72 36.10 -9.01
N SER A 15 -9.94 36.50 -8.67
CA SER A 15 -10.65 35.95 -7.52
C SER A 15 -10.98 34.47 -7.72
N ILE A 16 -11.45 34.09 -8.92
CA ILE A 16 -11.71 32.70 -9.28
C ILE A 16 -10.41 31.88 -9.28
N GLY A 17 -9.34 32.42 -9.87
CA GLY A 17 -8.01 31.78 -9.84
C GLY A 17 -7.50 31.56 -8.42
N SER A 18 -7.61 32.56 -7.56
CA SER A 18 -7.23 32.46 -6.15
C SER A 18 -8.09 31.45 -5.39
N ILE A 19 -9.40 31.39 -5.63
CA ILE A 19 -10.29 30.39 -5.03
C ILE A 19 -9.93 28.98 -5.49
N LEU A 20 -9.58 28.79 -6.77
CA LEU A 20 -9.15 27.49 -7.30
C LEU A 20 -7.81 27.04 -6.69
N VAL A 21 -6.85 27.95 -6.52
CA VAL A 21 -5.56 27.66 -5.85
C VAL A 21 -5.77 27.39 -4.36
N LEU A 22 -6.60 28.17 -3.67
CA LEU A 22 -6.90 27.96 -2.24
C LEU A 22 -7.73 26.69 -2.00
N ARG A 23 -8.47 26.21 -3.00
CA ARG A 23 -9.17 24.91 -2.96
C ARG A 23 -8.28 23.74 -3.36
N SER A 24 -7.07 23.97 -3.87
CA SER A 24 -6.11 22.89 -4.05
C SER A 24 -5.62 22.45 -2.66
N ASN A 25 -6.39 21.57 -2.04
CA ASN A 25 -5.95 20.79 -0.89
C ASN A 25 -4.86 19.86 -1.42
N THR A 26 -3.59 20.28 -1.34
CA THR A 26 -2.47 19.37 -1.59
C THR A 26 -2.56 18.27 -0.54
N LEU A 27 -2.98 17.06 -0.95
CA LEU A 27 -2.93 15.90 -0.08
C LEU A 27 -1.47 15.68 0.34
N PRO A 28 -1.18 15.60 1.65
CA PRO A 28 0.15 15.18 2.12
C PRO A 28 0.51 13.83 1.48
N THR A 29 1.63 13.83 0.78
CA THR A 29 2.20 12.62 0.18
C THR A 29 3.21 12.05 1.14
N VAL A 30 3.26 10.71 1.26
CA VAL A 30 4.37 10.05 1.94
C VAL A 30 5.67 10.51 1.27
N ARG A 31 6.55 11.15 2.04
CA ARG A 31 7.84 11.64 1.57
C ARG A 31 8.93 11.05 2.46
N PHE A 32 9.96 10.50 1.83
CA PHE A 32 11.08 9.97 2.59
C PHE A 32 12.00 11.09 3.06
N PHE A 33 12.31 11.08 4.36
CA PHE A 33 13.38 11.85 4.97
C PHE A 33 14.36 10.89 5.67
N PRO A 34 15.60 11.33 5.99
CA PRO A 34 16.51 10.52 6.79
C PRO A 34 15.84 9.99 8.06
N LEU A 35 16.11 8.72 8.38
CA LEU A 35 15.44 8.05 9.49
C LEU A 35 15.82 8.68 10.84
N ASP A 36 14.85 8.81 11.74
CA ASP A 36 15.07 9.27 13.10
C ASP A 36 15.50 8.11 14.00
N GLU A 37 16.75 8.13 14.45
CA GLU A 37 17.28 7.12 15.38
C GLU A 37 16.74 7.27 16.82
N GLN A 38 16.11 8.41 17.14
CA GLN A 38 15.65 8.73 18.49
C GLN A 38 14.15 8.55 18.68
N SER A 39 13.42 8.16 17.63
CA SER A 39 11.97 8.01 17.68
C SER A 39 11.52 6.83 16.85
N SER A 40 10.33 6.31 17.13
CA SER A 40 9.88 5.08 16.49
C SER A 40 8.36 4.96 16.45
N ILE A 41 7.88 4.09 15.57
CA ILE A 41 6.53 3.53 15.68
C ILE A 41 6.60 2.46 16.77
N GLN A 42 5.94 2.71 17.91
CA GLN A 42 6.01 1.86 19.09
C GLN A 42 5.11 0.62 18.93
N GLU A 43 3.89 0.84 18.44
CA GLU A 43 2.95 -0.24 18.13
C GLU A 43 2.40 -0.04 16.73
N ALA A 44 2.27 -1.12 15.98
CA ALA A 44 1.61 -1.12 14.69
C ALA A 44 0.97 -2.48 14.45
N ASN A 45 -0.20 -2.48 13.84
CA ASN A 45 -0.93 -3.69 13.50
C ASN A 45 -1.82 -3.49 12.27
N THR A 46 -1.86 -4.52 11.43
CA THR A 46 -2.89 -4.71 10.41
C THR A 46 -3.66 -5.96 10.79
N SER A 47 -4.99 -5.94 10.69
CA SER A 47 -5.83 -7.08 11.03
C SER A 47 -6.96 -7.27 10.03
N LEU A 48 -7.07 -8.49 9.52
CA LEU A 48 -8.16 -9.03 8.72
C LEU A 48 -8.94 -10.05 9.55
N THR A 49 -10.25 -9.92 9.55
CA THR A 49 -11.16 -10.79 10.31
C THR A 49 -12.45 -11.02 9.54
N LEU A 50 -13.00 -12.23 9.57
CA LEU A 50 -14.38 -12.47 9.16
C LEU A 50 -15.31 -11.81 10.17
N GLN A 51 -16.00 -10.74 9.77
CA GLN A 51 -16.83 -9.91 10.65
C GLN A 51 -18.27 -10.44 10.70
N ALA A 52 -18.86 -10.77 9.56
CA ALA A 52 -20.20 -11.31 9.45
C ALA A 52 -20.35 -12.19 8.22
N VAL A 53 -21.26 -13.16 8.29
CA VAL A 53 -21.78 -13.85 7.10
C VAL A 53 -23.12 -13.19 6.78
N THR A 54 -23.21 -12.56 5.61
CA THR A 54 -24.32 -11.66 5.24
C THR A 54 -25.30 -12.31 4.26
N GLY A 55 -24.92 -13.41 3.64
CA GLY A 55 -25.75 -14.21 2.73
C GLY A 55 -25.40 -15.69 2.74
N ALA A 56 -25.87 -16.42 1.72
CA ALA A 56 -25.55 -17.84 1.55
C ALA A 56 -24.11 -18.03 1.05
N ASP A 57 -23.63 -17.06 0.26
CA ASP A 57 -22.37 -17.02 -0.49
C ASP A 57 -21.63 -15.67 -0.30
N SER A 58 -22.09 -14.85 0.65
CA SER A 58 -21.53 -13.52 0.90
C SER A 58 -21.19 -13.27 2.36
N TYR A 59 -20.11 -12.51 2.57
CA TYR A 59 -19.56 -12.22 3.88
C TYR A 59 -18.81 -10.90 3.91
N ASP A 60 -18.64 -10.38 5.13
CA ASP A 60 -17.94 -9.13 5.40
C ASP A 60 -16.60 -9.40 6.08
N ILE A 61 -15.54 -8.78 5.54
CA ILE A 61 -14.21 -8.75 6.12
C ILE A 61 -13.99 -7.43 6.84
N GLY A 62 -13.70 -7.51 8.13
CA GLY A 62 -13.18 -6.39 8.90
C GLY A 62 -11.70 -6.18 8.59
N TRP A 63 -11.34 -4.99 8.11
CA TRP A 63 -9.99 -4.55 7.79
C TRP A 63 -9.60 -3.39 8.70
N ASN A 64 -8.71 -3.66 9.66
CA ASN A 64 -8.37 -2.73 10.73
C ASN A 64 -6.87 -2.43 10.72
N ILE A 65 -6.52 -1.15 10.77
CA ILE A 65 -5.13 -0.67 10.82
C ILE A 65 -4.99 0.24 12.02
N ASN A 66 -4.01 -0.06 12.87
CA ASN A 66 -3.74 0.69 14.09
C ASN A 66 -2.25 0.92 14.23
N SER A 67 -1.85 2.13 14.60
CA SER A 67 -0.47 2.42 14.97
C SER A 67 -0.34 3.53 16.00
N SER A 68 0.72 3.45 16.78
CA SER A 68 1.13 4.46 17.75
C SER A 68 2.63 4.75 17.65
N SER A 69 3.03 6.00 17.84
CA SER A 69 4.43 6.41 17.98
C SER A 69 4.77 6.69 19.43
N ASP A 70 6.07 6.67 19.74
CA ASP A 70 6.60 6.96 21.08
C ASP A 70 6.29 8.39 21.58
N LYS A 71 5.97 9.29 20.64
CA LYS A 71 5.57 10.68 20.89
C LYS A 71 4.63 11.20 19.80
N SER A 72 4.00 12.34 20.05
CA SER A 72 3.26 13.06 19.00
C SER A 72 4.22 13.55 17.91
N MET A 73 3.86 13.31 16.65
CA MET A 73 4.66 13.67 15.47
C MET A 73 3.98 14.79 14.70
N TYR A 74 4.78 15.56 13.95
CA TYR A 74 4.26 16.69 13.18
C TYR A 74 3.21 16.21 12.17
N LEU A 75 3.53 15.15 11.45
CA LEU A 75 2.63 14.45 10.55
C LEU A 75 2.73 12.95 10.81
N ARG A 76 1.59 12.28 10.93
CA ARG A 76 1.46 10.83 10.87
C ARG A 76 0.69 10.47 9.62
N GLN A 77 1.08 9.38 8.97
CA GLN A 77 0.40 8.87 7.79
C GLN A 77 0.48 7.35 7.76
N ASP A 78 -0.68 6.70 7.72
CA ASP A 78 -0.77 5.26 7.57
C ASP A 78 -1.48 4.95 6.25
N VAL A 79 -0.93 3.98 5.54
CA VAL A 79 -1.45 3.50 4.26
C VAL A 79 -1.60 1.99 4.33
N SER A 80 -2.66 1.46 3.77
CA SER A 80 -2.94 0.03 3.73
C SER A 80 -3.48 -0.37 2.37
N LEU A 81 -3.01 -1.51 1.88
CA LEU A 81 -3.47 -2.16 0.66
C LEU A 81 -4.14 -3.47 1.05
N LEU A 82 -5.30 -3.76 0.47
CA LEU A 82 -6.00 -5.03 0.62
C LEU A 82 -6.07 -5.74 -0.73
N PHE A 83 -5.61 -6.98 -0.76
CA PHE A 83 -5.68 -7.86 -1.90
C PHE A 83 -6.58 -9.06 -1.59
N ASP A 84 -7.28 -9.56 -2.60
CA ASP A 84 -8.07 -10.78 -2.60
C ASP A 84 -7.61 -11.65 -3.77
N ASN A 85 -7.11 -12.84 -3.46
CA ASN A 85 -6.55 -13.77 -4.43
C ASN A 85 -5.47 -13.14 -5.34
N GLY A 86 -4.72 -12.16 -4.81
CA GLY A 86 -3.68 -11.43 -5.53
C GLY A 86 -4.16 -10.21 -6.32
N ILE A 87 -5.45 -9.89 -6.30
CA ILE A 87 -6.06 -8.73 -6.96
C ILE A 87 -6.32 -7.62 -5.95
N LEU A 88 -6.00 -6.38 -6.27
CA LEU A 88 -6.23 -5.22 -5.41
C LEU A 88 -7.74 -5.00 -5.24
N ARG A 89 -8.21 -5.02 -3.99
CA ARG A 89 -9.61 -4.75 -3.63
C ARG A 89 -9.81 -3.36 -3.07
N GLY A 90 -8.80 -2.81 -2.42
CA GLY A 90 -8.94 -1.52 -1.79
C GLY A 90 -7.63 -0.93 -1.31
N VAL A 91 -7.65 0.39 -1.23
CA VAL A 91 -6.59 1.21 -0.67
C VAL A 91 -7.20 2.07 0.42
N ARG A 92 -6.51 2.20 1.55
CA ARG A 92 -6.87 3.12 2.62
C ARG A 92 -5.66 3.93 3.02
N SER A 93 -5.85 5.22 3.16
CA SER A 93 -4.80 6.17 3.55
C SER A 93 -5.41 7.17 4.51
N LYS A 94 -4.74 7.40 5.63
CA LYS A 94 -5.13 8.41 6.60
C LYS A 94 -3.88 9.14 7.05
N TRP A 95 -3.95 10.47 7.04
CA TRP A 95 -2.91 11.31 7.60
C TRP A 95 -3.52 12.26 8.63
N VAL A 96 -2.75 12.56 9.67
CA VAL A 96 -3.16 13.41 10.78
C VAL A 96 -1.93 14.15 11.29
N GLN A 97 -2.07 15.45 11.58
CA GLN A 97 -0.99 16.25 12.17
C GLN A 97 -1.05 16.24 13.70
N ASN A 98 0.11 16.43 14.34
CA ASN A 98 0.25 16.58 15.79
C ASN A 98 -0.41 15.44 16.59
N THR A 99 -0.29 14.21 16.09
CA THR A 99 -0.80 13.02 16.76
C THR A 99 0.30 11.98 16.90
N ASP A 100 0.12 11.11 17.89
CA ASP A 100 0.89 9.91 18.12
C ASP A 100 0.15 8.66 17.62
N ARG A 101 -1.11 8.74 17.16
CA ARG A 101 -1.92 7.56 16.82
C ARG A 101 -2.70 7.71 15.52
N ILE A 102 -2.80 6.62 14.77
CA ILE A 102 -3.74 6.48 13.66
C ILE A 102 -4.51 5.17 13.82
N GLN A 103 -5.81 5.25 13.53
CA GLN A 103 -6.73 4.12 13.44
C GLN A 103 -7.58 4.27 12.17
N ILE A 104 -7.72 3.17 11.43
CA ILE A 104 -8.55 3.01 10.24
C ILE A 104 -9.32 1.70 10.42
N ASP A 105 -10.65 1.77 10.36
CA ASP A 105 -11.53 0.61 10.47
C ASP A 105 -12.45 0.59 9.25
N GLU A 106 -12.44 -0.53 8.52
CA GLU A 106 -13.18 -0.69 7.27
C GLU A 106 -13.84 -2.06 7.22
N THR A 107 -14.94 -2.14 6.49
CA THR A 107 -15.61 -3.40 6.18
C THR A 107 -15.65 -3.57 4.67
N VAL A 108 -15.20 -4.71 4.19
CA VAL A 108 -15.19 -5.07 2.77
C VAL A 108 -16.05 -6.31 2.58
N THR A 109 -17.09 -6.19 1.77
CA THR A 109 -17.93 -7.32 1.40
C THR A 109 -17.25 -8.13 0.29
N SER A 110 -17.28 -9.44 0.42
CA SER A 110 -16.82 -10.38 -0.59
C SER A 110 -17.74 -11.58 -0.70
N GLU A 111 -17.51 -12.35 -1.76
CA GLU A 111 -18.19 -13.59 -2.10
C GLU A 111 -17.11 -14.64 -2.42
N ASP A 112 -17.50 -15.91 -2.52
CA ASP A 112 -16.61 -17.03 -2.86
C ASP A 112 -15.46 -17.29 -1.86
N SER A 113 -14.71 -18.36 -2.10
CA SER A 113 -13.50 -18.66 -1.34
C SER A 113 -12.34 -17.74 -1.73
N SER A 114 -11.68 -17.16 -0.74
CA SER A 114 -10.68 -16.11 -0.96
C SER A 114 -9.49 -16.20 -0.02
N HIS A 115 -8.33 -15.82 -0.54
CA HIS A 115 -7.13 -15.51 0.23
C HIS A 115 -6.94 -14.00 0.27
N PHE A 116 -7.28 -13.39 1.40
CA PHE A 116 -7.05 -11.97 1.65
C PHE A 116 -5.65 -11.75 2.19
N GLN A 117 -4.97 -10.73 1.65
CA GLN A 117 -3.65 -10.30 2.10
C GLN A 117 -3.67 -8.79 2.24
N SER A 118 -3.21 -8.27 3.37
CA SER A 118 -3.06 -6.83 3.56
C SER A 118 -1.67 -6.48 4.04
N ILE A 119 -1.10 -5.44 3.43
CA ILE A 119 0.16 -4.83 3.85
C ILE A 119 -0.08 -3.36 4.14
N SER A 120 0.45 -2.89 5.26
CA SER A 120 0.37 -1.49 5.67
C SER A 120 1.75 -0.87 5.87
N PHE A 121 1.86 0.41 5.56
CA PHE A 121 2.99 1.27 5.84
C PHE A 121 2.57 2.36 6.82
N HIS A 122 3.29 2.46 7.93
CA HIS A 122 3.06 3.43 8.98
C HIS A 122 4.22 4.41 8.95
N HIS A 123 3.93 5.68 8.73
CA HIS A 123 4.91 6.74 8.55
C HIS A 123 4.68 7.86 9.56
N GLY A 124 5.77 8.50 9.95
CA GLY A 124 5.73 9.70 10.76
C GLY A 124 6.85 10.65 10.40
N GLU A 125 6.55 11.94 10.42
CA GLU A 125 7.52 13.02 10.23
C GLU A 125 7.76 13.73 11.56
N ASN A 126 9.02 13.81 11.96
CA ASN A 126 9.46 14.60 13.09
C ASN A 126 10.07 15.91 12.59
N HIS A 127 9.44 17.02 12.96
CA HIS A 127 9.90 18.38 12.70
C HIS A 127 10.42 18.96 14.02
N SER A 128 11.43 18.30 14.61
CA SER A 128 12.20 18.89 15.71
C SER A 128 12.84 20.17 15.19
N GLY A 129 12.63 21.31 15.87
CA GLY A 129 12.85 22.69 15.39
C GLY A 129 14.25 23.13 14.90
N GLY A 130 15.06 22.23 14.35
CA GLY A 130 16.13 22.51 13.40
C GLY A 130 15.67 22.33 11.93
N GLU A 131 16.58 22.51 10.99
CA GLU A 131 16.28 22.55 9.54
C GLU A 131 16.01 21.18 8.90
N VAL A 132 16.29 20.07 9.59
CA VAL A 132 16.21 18.72 9.02
C VAL A 132 14.99 17.98 9.53
N ILE A 133 14.04 17.73 8.62
CA ILE A 133 12.91 16.82 8.86
C ILE A 133 13.46 15.39 8.88
N LYS A 134 12.97 14.57 9.81
CA LYS A 134 13.30 13.14 9.89
C LYS A 134 12.04 12.28 9.82
N SER A 135 12.21 11.05 9.36
CA SER A 135 11.12 10.08 9.25
C SER A 135 11.25 8.93 10.24
N VAL A 136 10.11 8.44 10.73
CA VAL A 136 10.01 7.09 11.28
C VAL A 136 9.11 6.26 10.38
N GLN A 137 9.33 4.95 10.37
CA GLN A 137 8.52 4.06 9.56
C GLN A 137 8.42 2.66 10.16
N ALA A 138 7.33 1.96 9.85
CA ALA A 138 7.15 0.53 10.07
C ALA A 138 6.23 -0.05 9.01
N MET A 139 6.34 -1.35 8.75
CA MET A 139 5.36 -2.09 7.95
C MET A 139 4.68 -3.15 8.81
N THR A 140 3.40 -3.43 8.52
CA THR A 140 2.70 -4.58 9.09
C THR A 140 1.97 -5.35 8.00
N TYR A 141 1.64 -6.60 8.29
CA TYR A 141 0.98 -7.50 7.34
C TYR A 141 0.02 -8.40 8.10
N ASP A 142 -1.06 -8.77 7.41
CA ASP A 142 -1.94 -9.84 7.87
C ASP A 142 -2.57 -10.57 6.68
N GLU A 143 -3.02 -11.79 6.92
CA GLU A 143 -3.73 -12.59 5.93
C GLU A 143 -4.91 -13.34 6.55
N LEU A 144 -5.89 -13.64 5.71
CA LEU A 144 -7.07 -14.40 6.09
C LEU A 144 -7.53 -15.26 4.91
N TYR A 145 -7.70 -16.55 5.16
CA TYR A 145 -8.36 -17.46 4.24
C TYR A 145 -9.82 -17.54 4.62
N VAL A 146 -10.71 -17.39 3.65
CA VAL A 146 -12.14 -17.64 3.79
C VAL A 146 -12.52 -18.77 2.85
N ILE A 147 -13.20 -19.78 3.39
CA ILE A 147 -13.74 -20.90 2.64
C ILE A 147 -15.24 -20.70 2.55
N ASP A 148 -15.71 -20.49 1.32
CA ASP A 148 -17.09 -20.65 0.93
C ASP A 148 -17.20 -21.90 0.04
N SER A 149 -17.82 -22.95 0.58
CA SER A 149 -17.92 -24.24 -0.06
C SER A 149 -19.32 -24.80 0.12
N PRO A 150 -19.93 -25.43 -0.90
CA PRO A 150 -21.24 -26.07 -0.75
C PRO A 150 -21.31 -27.14 0.36
N ALA A 151 -20.15 -27.65 0.79
CA ALA A 151 -20.05 -28.70 1.80
C ALA A 151 -19.99 -28.19 3.25
N THR A 152 -19.67 -26.91 3.48
CA THR A 152 -19.46 -26.37 4.84
C THR A 152 -19.93 -24.92 4.95
N PRO A 153 -20.44 -24.48 6.11
CA PRO A 153 -20.69 -23.06 6.36
C PRO A 153 -19.42 -22.22 6.12
N ILE A 154 -19.61 -20.96 5.69
CA ILE A 154 -18.52 -20.01 5.52
C ILE A 154 -17.70 -19.95 6.80
N LYS A 155 -16.39 -20.16 6.65
CA LYS A 155 -15.43 -20.12 7.76
C LYS A 155 -14.15 -19.45 7.33
N ALA A 156 -13.47 -18.85 8.29
CA ALA A 156 -12.20 -18.20 8.05
C ALA A 156 -11.12 -18.67 9.02
N PHE A 157 -9.88 -18.69 8.55
CA PHE A 157 -8.72 -19.07 9.34
C PHE A 157 -7.49 -18.33 8.84
N LYS A 158 -6.50 -18.16 9.71
CA LYS A 158 -5.19 -17.58 9.35
C LYS A 158 -4.12 -18.65 9.19
N GLN A 159 -4.18 -19.66 10.07
CA GLN A 159 -3.28 -20.81 10.07
C GLN A 159 -4.16 -22.06 10.04
N PRO A 160 -3.93 -23.00 9.10
CA PRO A 160 -4.75 -24.20 9.02
C PRO A 160 -4.48 -25.10 10.22
N VAL A 161 -5.55 -25.57 10.87
CA VAL A 161 -5.49 -26.54 11.98
C VAL A 161 -6.11 -27.89 11.61
N THR A 162 -6.79 -27.95 10.46
CA THR A 162 -7.38 -29.18 9.91
C THR A 162 -6.83 -29.51 8.53
N THR A 163 -6.97 -30.79 8.11
CA THR A 163 -6.64 -31.22 6.74
C THR A 163 -7.43 -30.44 5.70
N PHE A 164 -8.73 -30.23 5.95
CA PHE A 164 -9.59 -29.45 5.06
C PHE A 164 -9.09 -28.01 4.88
N GLU A 165 -8.73 -27.31 5.96
CA GLU A 165 -8.16 -25.96 5.85
C GLU A 165 -6.80 -25.96 5.15
N SER A 166 -5.99 -27.00 5.35
CA SER A 166 -4.69 -27.14 4.67
C SER A 166 -4.85 -27.30 3.16
N GLU A 167 -5.80 -28.14 2.73
CA GLU A 167 -6.13 -28.35 1.31
C GLU A 167 -6.66 -27.06 0.66
N TRP A 168 -7.54 -26.34 1.35
CA TRP A 168 -8.06 -25.06 0.86
C TRP A 168 -7.00 -23.97 0.80
N LYS A 169 -6.13 -23.89 1.81
CA LYS A 169 -4.98 -22.99 1.75
C LYS A 169 -4.09 -23.31 0.55
N GLU A 170 -3.74 -24.57 0.33
CA GLU A 170 -2.92 -24.96 -0.83
C GLU A 170 -3.61 -24.63 -2.15
N LEU A 171 -4.92 -24.88 -2.25
CA LEU A 171 -5.71 -24.56 -3.44
C LEU A 171 -5.68 -23.05 -3.75
N LEU A 172 -5.99 -22.22 -2.76
CA LEU A 172 -6.05 -20.76 -2.89
C LEU A 172 -4.66 -20.19 -3.20
N ASP A 173 -3.64 -20.58 -2.43
CA ASP A 173 -2.24 -20.17 -2.65
C ASP A 173 -1.78 -20.52 -4.07
N ARG A 174 -2.07 -21.74 -4.54
CA ARG A 174 -1.64 -22.19 -5.86
C ARG A 174 -2.33 -21.39 -6.95
N SER A 175 -3.64 -21.19 -6.82
CA SER A 175 -4.44 -20.45 -7.81
C SER A 175 -3.98 -19.00 -7.93
N SER A 176 -3.89 -18.29 -6.79
CA SER A 176 -3.46 -16.88 -6.75
C SER A 176 -2.02 -16.73 -7.26
N LYS A 177 -1.11 -17.62 -6.84
CA LYS A 177 0.29 -17.61 -7.30
C LYS A 177 0.40 -17.84 -8.81
N GLN A 178 -0.36 -18.76 -9.38
CA GLN A 178 -0.34 -19.00 -10.84
C GLN A 178 -0.77 -17.77 -11.61
N GLN A 179 -1.82 -17.09 -11.15
CA GLN A 179 -2.29 -15.84 -11.76
C GLN A 179 -1.24 -14.72 -11.63
N LEU A 180 -0.69 -14.50 -10.45
CA LEU A 180 0.35 -13.49 -10.22
C LEU A 180 1.60 -13.73 -11.07
N LEU A 181 2.09 -14.97 -11.12
CA LEU A 181 3.24 -15.33 -11.96
C LEU A 181 2.98 -15.07 -13.44
N PHE A 182 1.77 -15.37 -13.92
CA PHE A 182 1.38 -15.05 -15.30
C PHE A 182 1.40 -13.55 -15.56
N GLN A 183 0.79 -12.75 -14.68
CA GLN A 183 0.75 -11.29 -14.83
C GLN A 183 2.15 -10.65 -14.75
N TRP A 184 2.97 -11.06 -13.79
CA TRP A 184 4.34 -10.60 -13.68
C TRP A 184 5.18 -10.99 -14.90
N HIS A 185 4.97 -12.18 -15.47
CA HIS A 185 5.65 -12.58 -16.69
C HIS A 185 5.31 -11.66 -17.86
N LEU A 186 4.04 -11.27 -18.01
CA LEU A 186 3.62 -10.32 -19.04
C LEU A 186 4.30 -8.96 -18.87
N LEU A 187 4.38 -8.44 -17.63
CA LEU A 187 5.04 -7.17 -17.34
C LEU A 187 6.55 -7.24 -17.61
N ILE A 188 7.22 -8.29 -17.16
CA ILE A 188 8.66 -8.52 -17.39
C ILE A 188 8.97 -8.56 -18.89
N GLN A 189 8.16 -9.29 -19.68
CA GLN A 189 8.31 -9.32 -21.13
C GLN A 189 8.06 -7.96 -21.78
N TYR A 190 6.99 -7.27 -21.37
CA TYR A 190 6.60 -5.97 -21.92
C TYR A 190 7.69 -4.93 -21.72
N PHE A 191 8.29 -4.87 -20.54
CA PHE A 191 9.39 -3.96 -20.21
C PHE A 191 10.78 -4.49 -20.58
N GLN A 192 10.86 -5.67 -21.22
CA GLN A 192 12.10 -6.29 -21.68
C GLN A 192 13.14 -6.47 -20.57
N ILE A 193 12.68 -6.85 -19.37
CA ILE A 193 13.54 -7.05 -18.20
C ILE A 193 14.07 -8.48 -18.23
N ASP A 194 15.38 -8.65 -17.99
CA ASP A 194 15.98 -9.96 -17.77
C ASP A 194 15.84 -10.35 -16.29
N PRO A 195 14.90 -11.24 -15.92
CA PRO A 195 14.59 -11.54 -14.52
C PRO A 195 15.76 -12.19 -13.76
N GLU A 196 16.72 -12.79 -14.47
CA GLU A 196 17.88 -13.44 -13.84
C GLU A 196 18.81 -12.44 -13.16
N ASN A 197 18.72 -11.15 -13.50
CA ASN A 197 19.52 -10.10 -12.87
C ASN A 197 18.90 -9.56 -11.57
N TYR A 198 17.69 -9.99 -11.21
CA TYR A 198 16.93 -9.38 -10.12
C TYR A 198 16.55 -10.38 -9.02
N LEU A 199 16.43 -9.85 -7.80
CA LEU A 199 15.67 -10.47 -6.73
C LEU A 199 14.21 -9.99 -6.85
N ALA A 200 13.30 -10.95 -7.03
CA ALA A 200 11.86 -10.69 -7.13
C ALA A 200 11.18 -10.76 -5.76
N ILE A 201 10.47 -9.69 -5.38
CA ILE A 201 9.76 -9.56 -4.10
C ILE A 201 8.34 -9.05 -4.40
N PRO A 202 7.29 -9.84 -4.13
CA PRO A 202 5.92 -9.34 -4.16
C PRO A 202 5.74 -8.20 -3.14
N LEU A 203 4.98 -7.16 -3.45
CA LEU A 203 4.78 -6.03 -2.53
C LEU A 203 4.30 -6.48 -1.14
N VAL A 204 3.39 -7.45 -1.08
CA VAL A 204 2.86 -8.00 0.18
C VAL A 204 3.92 -8.68 1.04
N ASP A 205 5.08 -9.05 0.49
CA ASP A 205 6.18 -9.68 1.22
C ASP A 205 7.20 -8.67 1.78
N LEU A 206 7.04 -7.38 1.47
CA LEU A 206 8.02 -6.36 1.83
C LEU A 206 8.17 -6.19 3.36
N TYR A 207 7.10 -6.43 4.13
CA TYR A 207 7.12 -6.40 5.60
C TYR A 207 8.15 -7.36 6.22
N LYS A 208 8.51 -8.44 5.51
CA LYS A 208 9.50 -9.43 5.97
C LYS A 208 10.89 -8.79 6.15
N TYR A 209 11.14 -7.64 5.54
CA TYR A 209 12.40 -6.91 5.61
C TYR A 209 12.47 -5.85 6.73
N ASN A 210 11.44 -5.75 7.58
CA ASN A 210 11.48 -4.90 8.78
C ASN A 210 12.68 -5.22 9.70
N ASN A 211 12.98 -6.52 9.86
CA ASN A 211 14.01 -7.02 10.78
C ASN A 211 15.02 -7.93 10.08
N LYS A 212 14.98 -7.98 8.75
CA LYS A 212 15.88 -8.76 7.93
C LYS A 212 16.38 -7.86 6.79
N PRO A 213 17.69 -7.62 6.66
CA PRO A 213 18.17 -6.80 5.57
C PRO A 213 17.94 -7.48 4.22
N LEU A 214 17.82 -6.66 3.19
CA LEU A 214 17.90 -7.11 1.81
C LEU A 214 19.31 -7.68 1.53
N PRO A 215 19.45 -8.63 0.58
CA PRO A 215 20.75 -9.19 0.24
C PRO A 215 21.78 -8.10 -0.09
N ASN A 216 23.00 -8.25 0.44
CA ASN A 216 24.11 -7.33 0.25
C ASN A 216 23.86 -5.88 0.73
N MET A 217 22.91 -5.68 1.65
CA MET A 217 22.65 -4.39 2.31
C MET A 217 22.69 -4.57 3.84
N SER A 218 22.97 -3.49 4.55
CA SER A 218 22.69 -3.36 5.98
C SER A 218 21.19 -3.14 6.23
N GLN A 219 20.76 -3.29 7.48
CA GLN A 219 19.37 -2.99 7.85
C GLN A 219 19.04 -1.50 7.65
N GLN A 220 20.01 -0.61 7.90
CA GLN A 220 19.83 0.83 7.67
C GLN A 220 19.58 1.12 6.19
N GLU A 221 20.46 0.63 5.30
CA GLU A 221 20.29 0.81 3.85
C GLU A 221 18.98 0.20 3.35
N THR A 222 18.61 -0.98 3.87
CA THR A 222 17.31 -1.62 3.59
C THR A 222 16.14 -0.71 3.97
N ASN A 223 16.18 -0.12 5.17
CA ASN A 223 15.13 0.76 5.65
C ASN A 223 15.04 2.05 4.81
N GLU A 224 16.18 2.65 4.45
CA GLU A 224 16.19 3.85 3.59
C GLU A 224 15.64 3.55 2.18
N LEU A 225 16.03 2.41 1.60
CA LEU A 225 15.53 1.94 0.31
C LEU A 225 14.01 1.75 0.34
N ILE A 226 13.51 1.08 1.37
CA ILE A 226 12.07 0.83 1.58
C ILE A 226 11.30 2.14 1.77
N GLY A 227 11.83 3.10 2.54
CA GLY A 227 11.16 4.38 2.76
C GLY A 227 10.98 5.16 1.46
N ARG A 228 12.01 5.21 0.61
CA ARG A 228 11.94 5.81 -0.74
C ARG A 228 11.03 5.05 -1.69
N LEU A 229 11.04 3.71 -1.60
CA LEU A 229 10.14 2.86 -2.38
C LEU A 229 8.68 3.17 -2.04
N TRP A 230 8.33 3.31 -0.76
CA TRP A 230 6.98 3.69 -0.35
C TRP A 230 6.59 5.11 -0.76
N GLU A 231 7.51 6.08 -0.78
CA GLU A 231 7.26 7.38 -1.41
C GLU A 231 6.90 7.23 -2.90
N GLY A 232 7.66 6.42 -3.64
CA GLY A 232 7.41 6.11 -5.05
C GLY A 232 6.06 5.42 -5.28
N LEU A 233 5.76 4.38 -4.48
CA LEU A 233 4.47 3.68 -4.50
C LEU A 233 3.32 4.61 -4.13
N TYR A 234 3.50 5.48 -3.14
CA TYR A 234 2.46 6.40 -2.71
C TYR A 234 2.01 7.28 -3.86
N LYS A 235 2.99 7.91 -4.53
CA LYS A 235 2.76 8.84 -5.61
C LYS A 235 2.17 8.18 -6.87
N ASN A 236 2.68 7.01 -7.24
CA ASN A 236 2.42 6.45 -8.57
C ASN A 236 1.48 5.23 -8.58
N TYR A 237 1.16 4.66 -7.42
CA TYR A 237 0.27 3.50 -7.31
C TYR A 237 -0.91 3.78 -6.38
N ILE A 238 -0.64 4.23 -5.14
CA ILE A 238 -1.67 4.43 -4.11
C ILE A 238 -2.61 5.60 -4.44
N ILE A 239 -2.09 6.77 -4.83
CA ILE A 239 -2.94 7.91 -5.21
C ILE A 239 -3.82 7.54 -6.41
N PRO A 240 -3.27 7.06 -7.56
CA PRO A 240 -4.10 6.67 -8.70
C PRO A 240 -5.12 5.57 -8.38
N ALA A 241 -4.74 4.57 -7.57
CA ALA A 241 -5.66 3.51 -7.14
C ALA A 241 -6.79 4.03 -6.25
N THR A 242 -6.55 5.05 -5.43
CA THR A 242 -7.58 5.68 -4.58
C THR A 242 -8.54 6.57 -5.38
N GLU A 243 -8.06 7.18 -6.47
CA GLU A 243 -8.87 8.02 -7.36
C GLU A 243 -9.68 7.21 -8.37
N SER A 244 -9.34 5.93 -8.55
CA SER A 244 -10.08 5.01 -9.40
C SER A 244 -11.43 4.68 -8.78
N SER A 245 -12.49 4.64 -9.58
CA SER A 245 -13.78 4.15 -9.10
C SER A 245 -13.71 2.67 -8.75
N GLU A 246 -14.47 2.21 -7.74
CA GLU A 246 -14.45 0.81 -7.27
C GLU A 246 -14.69 -0.20 -8.41
N ASN A 247 -15.52 0.16 -9.40
CA ASN A 247 -15.83 -0.70 -10.56
C ASN A 247 -14.74 -0.71 -11.64
N GLN A 248 -13.71 0.12 -11.51
CA GLN A 248 -12.61 0.24 -12.46
C GLN A 248 -11.27 -0.18 -11.87
N LEU A 249 -11.18 -0.38 -10.56
CA LEU A 249 -9.94 -0.74 -9.89
C LEU A 249 -9.55 -2.18 -10.23
N GLU A 250 -8.73 -2.32 -11.27
CA GLU A 250 -8.15 -3.61 -11.68
C GLU A 250 -6.64 -3.52 -11.56
N SER A 251 -6.09 -4.19 -10.56
CA SER A 251 -4.65 -4.29 -10.36
C SER A 251 -4.29 -5.58 -9.65
N TYR A 252 -3.07 -6.06 -9.88
CA TYR A 252 -2.50 -7.22 -9.19
C TYR A 252 -1.43 -6.77 -8.19
N ILE A 253 -1.06 -7.64 -7.26
CA ILE A 253 0.06 -7.38 -6.34
C ILE A 253 1.29 -6.92 -7.15
N PRO A 254 1.81 -5.70 -6.92
CA PRO A 254 3.00 -5.21 -7.61
C PRO A 254 4.22 -6.09 -7.35
N LEU A 255 5.07 -6.24 -8.36
CA LEU A 255 6.34 -6.95 -8.24
C LEU A 255 7.50 -5.97 -8.11
N ILE A 256 8.26 -6.11 -7.04
CA ILE A 256 9.51 -5.36 -6.84
C ILE A 256 10.66 -6.23 -7.36
N LEU A 257 11.48 -5.68 -8.24
CA LEU A 257 12.68 -6.33 -8.79
C LEU A 257 13.90 -5.54 -8.35
N ILE A 258 14.69 -6.09 -7.44
CA ILE A 258 15.90 -5.43 -6.93
C ILE A 258 17.10 -5.99 -7.68
N ASP A 259 17.87 -5.11 -8.32
CA ASP A 259 19.07 -5.48 -9.07
C ASP A 259 20.06 -6.21 -8.16
N LYS A 260 20.55 -7.39 -8.57
CA LYS A 260 21.48 -8.19 -7.76
C LYS A 260 22.83 -7.50 -7.54
N GLN A 261 23.15 -6.46 -8.32
CA GLN A 261 24.33 -5.60 -8.13
C GLN A 261 24.01 -4.33 -7.32
N ASN A 262 22.81 -4.21 -6.75
CA ASN A 262 22.35 -3.09 -5.93
C ASN A 262 22.47 -1.72 -6.61
N THR A 263 22.27 -1.64 -7.92
CA THR A 263 22.35 -0.35 -8.64
C THR A 263 21.00 0.36 -8.77
N HIS A 264 19.92 -0.40 -8.85
CA HIS A 264 18.56 0.10 -8.98
C HIS A 264 17.53 -0.94 -8.56
N LEU A 265 16.27 -0.53 -8.49
CA LEU A 265 15.14 -1.44 -8.45
C LEU A 265 14.07 -0.99 -9.45
N TYR A 266 13.24 -1.96 -9.84
CA TYR A 266 11.99 -1.73 -10.54
C TYR A 266 10.81 -2.09 -9.66
N VAL A 267 9.69 -1.40 -9.89
CA VAL A 267 8.36 -1.83 -9.43
C VAL A 267 7.50 -1.98 -10.66
N LEU A 268 6.98 -3.18 -10.88
CA LEU A 268 6.11 -3.50 -12.00
C LEU A 268 4.68 -3.68 -11.49
N PHE A 269 3.73 -3.03 -12.13
CA PHE A 269 2.32 -3.24 -11.88
C PHE A 269 1.49 -2.93 -13.13
N GLU A 270 0.27 -3.43 -13.14
CA GLU A 270 -0.76 -2.99 -14.06
C GLU A 270 -1.86 -2.33 -13.23
N LEU A 271 -2.33 -1.16 -13.64
CA LEU A 271 -3.41 -0.45 -12.98
C LEU A 271 -4.42 -0.02 -14.03
N ASN A 272 -5.65 -0.52 -13.93
CA ASN A 272 -6.76 -0.24 -14.83
C ASN A 272 -6.41 -0.51 -16.31
N GLY A 273 -5.65 -1.57 -16.56
CA GLY A 273 -5.16 -1.98 -17.89
C GLY A 273 -3.90 -1.26 -18.37
N GLU A 274 -3.40 -0.26 -17.64
CA GLU A 274 -2.14 0.42 -17.95
C GLU A 274 -0.97 -0.25 -17.26
N ARG A 275 0.01 -0.70 -18.06
CA ARG A 275 1.24 -1.33 -17.56
C ARG A 275 2.24 -0.25 -17.20
N GLU A 276 2.70 -0.29 -15.96
CA GLU A 276 3.55 0.74 -15.38
C GLU A 276 4.84 0.16 -14.79
N GLN A 277 5.90 0.96 -14.87
CA GLN A 277 7.20 0.65 -14.28
C GLN A 277 7.74 1.86 -13.52
N LEU A 278 8.02 1.69 -12.23
CA LEU A 278 8.80 2.64 -11.46
C LEU A 278 10.26 2.23 -11.46
N ILE A 279 11.16 3.19 -11.60
CA ILE A 279 12.61 2.98 -11.54
C ILE A 279 13.16 3.81 -10.40
N GLN A 280 13.82 3.16 -9.45
CA GLN A 280 14.51 3.84 -8.35
C GLN A 280 15.98 3.44 -8.37
N ARG A 281 16.88 4.44 -8.38
CA ARG A 281 18.31 4.21 -8.24
C ARG A 281 18.65 3.96 -6.77
N ILE A 282 19.50 2.98 -6.53
CA ILE A 282 20.09 2.72 -5.22
C ILE A 282 21.38 3.56 -5.17
N PRO A 283 21.54 4.45 -4.18
CA PRO A 283 22.73 5.32 -4.04
C PRO A 283 24.04 4.56 -3.91
#